data_AF-W5NVB1-F1
#
_entry.id   AF-W5NVB1-F1
#
_cell.length_a   1.000
_cell.length_b   1.000
_cell.length_c   1.000
_cell.angle_alpha   90.00
_cell.angle_beta   90.00
_cell.angle_gamma   90.00
#
_symmetry.space_group_name_H-M   'P 1'
#
loop_
_entity.id
_entity.type
_entity.pdbx_description
1 polymer ?
#
loop_
_entity_poly.entity_id
_entity_poly.type
_entity_poly.pdbx_seq_one_letter_code
_entity_poly.pdbx_strand_id
1 'polypeptide(L)'
;MELGGAAGALGPAGLLLMRLCFGTLAAQAADTCPEVKLVGLEGSDKLSILRGCPGLPGAPGPKGEAGAGGLKGERGSPGVPGKAGPAGPKGSTGAQGEKGARGEKGEPGQLHSCATGPRTCKELLTRGHFLSGWHTIYLPDCRPLTVLCDMVTDGGGGTVSSPLRAQGFPDGSVDFFRTWIAYKQGFGSQLGEFWHIPALPPTGTSELRVDLMDFEGNHRFAKYQSFRMGDEAEKYKLVLGAFVEGSAGQSLHGPLRGPGLQLGKDPLVTHCGKAILFQGAWWYHSCHSSNLNGRYLKGQGPLAILANGINWKSWGRYNYSYKVSEMKLRLT
;
A
#
# COMPACT_ATOMS: atom_id res chain seq x y z
N MET A 1 -12.12 63.37 28.19
CA MET A 1 -11.46 64.67 28.40
C MET A 1 -10.02 64.49 27.96
N GLU A 2 -9.75 64.82 26.69
CA GLU A 2 -9.04 66.06 26.25
C GLU A 2 -7.53 65.78 26.21
N LEU A 3 -6.98 65.50 25.02
CA LEU A 3 -6.20 66.42 24.15
C LEU A 3 -4.78 66.73 24.71
N GLY A 4 -3.70 66.75 23.93
CA GLY A 4 -3.60 66.86 22.48
C GLY A 4 -2.21 66.49 21.95
N GLY A 5 -2.11 66.49 20.61
CA GLY A 5 -0.89 66.23 19.88
C GLY A 5 0.00 67.45 19.70
N ALA A 6 1.22 67.20 19.20
CA ALA A 6 2.00 68.17 18.46
C ALA A 6 2.79 67.40 17.39
N ALA A 7 2.42 67.65 16.13
CA ALA A 7 3.12 67.20 14.94
C ALA A 7 4.34 68.09 14.70
N GLY A 8 5.52 67.48 14.50
CA GLY A 8 6.71 68.14 14.00
C GLY A 8 7.06 67.61 12.61
N ALA A 9 6.90 68.44 11.59
CA ALA A 9 7.22 68.14 10.20
C ALA A 9 8.75 68.08 9.98
N LEU A 10 9.26 66.99 9.40
CA LEU A 10 10.65 66.87 8.95
C LEU A 10 10.75 67.14 7.43
N GLY A 11 11.66 68.03 7.07
CA GLY A 11 11.85 68.55 5.71
C GLY A 11 12.49 67.59 4.69
N PRO A 12 12.62 68.04 3.43
CA PRO A 12 12.81 67.20 2.24
C PRO A 12 14.17 66.48 2.12
N ALA A 13 15.10 66.69 3.05
CA ALA A 13 16.37 65.95 3.10
C ALA A 13 16.25 64.58 3.83
N GLY A 14 15.17 64.34 4.58
CA GLY A 14 14.91 63.06 5.26
C GLY A 14 14.31 61.97 4.35
N LEU A 15 13.77 62.33 3.19
CA LEU A 15 13.11 61.38 2.28
C LEU A 15 14.09 60.60 1.38
N LEU A 16 15.36 61.02 1.26
CA LEU A 16 16.32 60.36 0.38
C LEU A 16 17.09 59.22 1.08
N LEU A 17 17.15 59.21 2.41
CA LEU A 17 17.73 58.11 3.19
C LEU A 17 16.72 56.98 3.48
N MET A 18 15.42 57.24 3.37
CA MET A 18 14.37 56.19 3.47
C MET A 18 14.16 55.39 2.17
N ARG A 19 14.90 55.70 1.09
CA ARG A 19 14.85 54.93 -0.19
C ARG A 19 16.06 54.05 -0.48
N LEU A 20 17.10 54.05 0.38
CA LEU A 20 18.31 53.24 0.18
C LEU A 20 18.40 51.98 1.08
N CYS A 21 17.37 51.69 1.89
CA CYS A 21 17.26 50.42 2.63
C CYS A 21 16.24 49.43 2.07
N PHE A 22 15.52 49.75 0.98
CA PHE A 22 14.59 48.83 0.30
C PHE A 22 15.25 48.14 -0.90
N GLY A 23 16.41 47.52 -0.66
CA GLY A 23 17.22 46.92 -1.71
C GLY A 23 17.90 45.63 -1.30
N THR A 24 17.24 44.76 -0.53
CA THR A 24 17.64 43.35 -0.43
C THR A 24 16.40 42.46 -0.37
N LEU A 25 16.43 41.41 -1.19
CA LEU A 25 15.39 40.40 -1.31
C LEU A 25 15.12 39.73 0.04
N ALA A 26 13.92 39.90 0.55
CA ALA A 26 13.26 38.86 1.32
C ALA A 26 11.97 38.55 0.57
N ALA A 27 12.02 37.54 -0.29
CA ALA A 27 10.82 36.84 -0.72
C ALA A 27 10.25 36.15 0.52
N GLN A 28 9.51 36.89 1.33
CA GLN A 28 8.66 36.34 2.37
C GLN A 28 7.48 35.71 1.63
N ALA A 29 7.64 34.43 1.27
CA ALA A 29 6.49 33.58 1.14
C ALA A 29 5.77 33.66 2.49
N ALA A 30 4.54 34.20 2.48
CA ALA A 30 3.70 34.16 3.66
C ALA A 30 3.53 32.69 4.04
N ASP A 31 4.13 32.29 5.16
CA ASP A 31 3.83 31.05 5.86
C ASP A 31 2.38 31.15 6.38
N THR A 32 1.40 30.91 5.52
CA THR A 32 0.02 30.69 5.93
C THR A 32 -0.20 29.21 6.16
N CYS A 33 0.38 28.68 7.23
CA CYS A 33 -0.20 27.52 7.90
C CYS A 33 -1.33 28.04 8.80
N PRO A 34 -2.62 27.71 8.58
CA PRO A 34 -3.61 27.97 9.60
C PRO A 34 -3.30 27.10 10.82
N GLU A 35 -3.24 27.75 11.99
CA GLU A 35 -3.11 27.13 13.29
C GLU A 35 -4.22 26.07 13.47
N VAL A 36 -3.82 24.81 13.69
CA VAL A 36 -4.74 23.69 13.87
C VAL A 36 -5.34 23.78 15.27
N LYS A 37 -6.55 24.34 15.36
CA LYS A 37 -7.34 24.36 16.59
C LYS A 37 -8.11 23.04 16.71
N LEU A 38 -7.67 22.18 17.62
CA LEU A 38 -8.42 20.97 18.01
C LEU A 38 -9.71 21.40 18.73
N VAL A 39 -10.86 21.16 18.10
CA VAL A 39 -12.18 21.36 18.71
C VAL A 39 -12.93 20.03 18.71
N GLY A 40 -13.26 19.54 19.91
CA GLY A 40 -14.36 18.61 20.20
C GLY A 40 -14.15 17.13 19.87
N LEU A 41 -13.77 16.33 20.87
CA LEU A 41 -13.99 14.88 20.90
C LEU A 41 -15.40 14.60 21.43
N GLU A 42 -16.40 14.59 20.54
CA GLU A 42 -17.66 13.89 20.80
C GLU A 42 -18.20 13.31 19.49
N GLY A 43 -18.55 12.02 19.52
CA GLY A 43 -19.33 11.36 18.48
C GLY A 43 -18.51 10.77 17.33
N SER A 44 -18.94 9.58 16.91
CA SER A 44 -18.35 8.70 15.90
C SER A 44 -18.09 9.35 14.53
N ASP A 45 -17.13 8.74 13.82
CA ASP A 45 -16.89 8.82 12.37
C ASP A 45 -16.33 10.13 11.79
N LYS A 46 -14.99 10.22 11.73
CA LYS A 46 -14.26 10.97 10.69
C LYS A 46 -12.81 10.53 10.59
N LEU A 47 -12.46 9.87 9.48
CA LEU A 47 -11.08 9.61 9.08
C LEU A 47 -10.41 10.97 8.79
N SER A 48 -9.43 11.37 9.60
CA SER A 48 -8.68 12.60 9.40
C SER A 48 -7.57 12.35 8.38
N ILE A 49 -7.78 12.71 7.11
CA ILE A 49 -6.70 12.72 6.11
C ILE A 49 -5.92 14.02 6.29
N LEU A 50 -4.79 13.94 6.98
CA LEU A 50 -3.79 15.00 6.96
C LEU A 50 -3.13 15.00 5.59
N ARG A 51 -3.59 15.87 4.69
CA ARG A 51 -2.89 16.15 3.43
C ARG A 51 -1.60 16.87 3.80
N GLY A 52 -0.48 16.12 3.82
CA GLY A 52 0.85 16.71 3.98
C GLY A 52 1.09 17.79 2.92
N CYS A 53 1.86 18.81 3.27
CA CYS A 53 2.24 19.87 2.35
C CYS A 53 2.76 19.27 1.03
N PRO A 54 2.43 19.84 -0.14
CA PRO A 54 3.07 19.45 -1.39
C PRO A 54 4.59 19.45 -1.21
N GLY A 55 5.25 18.37 -1.62
CA GLY A 55 6.71 18.32 -1.60
C GLY A 55 7.29 19.51 -2.37
N LEU A 56 8.38 20.08 -1.86
CA LEU A 56 9.11 21.14 -2.55
C LEU A 56 9.37 20.72 -4.01
N PRO A 57 9.17 21.61 -5.00
CA PRO A 57 9.53 21.32 -6.39
C PRO A 57 10.97 20.81 -6.46
N GLY A 58 11.20 19.75 -7.24
CA GLY A 58 12.55 19.22 -7.44
C GLY A 58 13.49 20.33 -7.91
N ALA A 59 14.72 20.34 -7.40
CA ALA A 59 15.73 21.29 -7.85
C ALA A 59 15.85 21.25 -9.38
N PRO A 60 15.98 22.41 -10.07
CA PRO A 60 16.21 22.44 -11.50
C PRO A 60 17.39 21.55 -11.88
N GLY A 61 17.23 20.75 -12.95
CA GLY A 61 18.30 19.88 -13.43
C GLY A 61 19.58 20.67 -13.74
N PRO A 62 20.77 20.05 -13.63
CA PRO A 62 22.02 20.71 -13.96
C PRO A 62 21.96 21.23 -15.41
N LYS A 63 22.38 22.49 -15.60
CA LYS A 63 22.48 23.11 -16.92
C LYS A 63 23.41 22.26 -17.79
N GLY A 64 22.97 21.88 -18.99
CA GLY A 64 23.76 21.09 -19.92
C GLY A 64 25.12 21.75 -20.22
N GLU A 65 26.14 20.93 -20.41
CA GLU A 65 27.48 21.39 -20.77
C GLU A 65 27.43 22.22 -22.06
N ALA A 66 28.24 23.30 -22.11
CA ALA A 66 28.33 24.14 -23.29
C ALA A 66 28.89 23.32 -24.47
N GLY A 67 28.23 23.39 -25.62
CA GLY A 67 28.69 22.71 -26.84
C GLY A 67 30.12 23.11 -27.20
N ALA A 68 30.90 22.14 -27.67
CA ALA A 68 32.28 22.37 -28.11
C ALA A 68 32.32 23.47 -29.18
N GLY A 69 33.20 24.46 -28.99
CA GLY A 69 33.41 25.54 -29.95
C GLY A 69 33.82 24.99 -31.32
N GLY A 70 33.25 25.54 -32.39
CA GLY A 70 33.50 25.10 -33.76
C GLY A 70 34.98 25.16 -34.14
N LEU A 71 35.42 24.21 -34.97
CA LEU A 71 36.78 24.16 -35.50
C LEU A 71 37.07 25.45 -36.30
N LYS A 72 38.06 26.22 -35.85
CA LYS A 72 38.57 27.37 -36.57
C LYS A 72 39.34 26.89 -37.81
N GLY A 73 38.97 27.44 -38.98
CA GLY A 73 39.37 26.96 -40.31
C GLY A 73 40.88 26.88 -40.56
N GLU A 74 41.23 26.04 -41.54
CA GLU A 74 42.61 25.79 -41.95
C GLU A 74 43.31 27.07 -42.41
N ARG A 75 44.48 27.33 -41.84
CA ARG A 75 45.36 28.43 -42.24
C ARG A 75 46.14 28.00 -43.49
N GLY A 76 46.03 28.76 -44.58
CA GLY A 76 46.78 28.52 -45.81
C GLY A 76 48.29 28.41 -45.59
N SER A 77 48.93 27.53 -46.35
CA SER A 77 50.34 27.16 -46.20
C SER A 77 51.29 28.37 -46.38
N PRO A 78 52.07 28.74 -45.35
CA PRO A 78 53.12 29.74 -45.48
C PRO A 78 54.33 29.19 -46.27
N GLY A 79 54.92 30.02 -47.13
CA GLY A 79 56.07 29.65 -47.97
C GLY A 79 57.32 29.33 -47.15
N VAL A 80 58.16 28.42 -47.66
CA VAL A 80 59.35 27.85 -47.00
C VAL A 80 60.39 28.91 -46.59
N PRO A 81 60.61 29.14 -45.28
CA PRO A 81 61.72 29.95 -44.78
C PRO A 81 62.94 29.08 -44.42
N GLY A 82 64.14 29.68 -44.55
CA GLY A 82 65.43 29.00 -44.51
C GLY A 82 65.78 28.28 -43.19
N LYS A 83 66.71 27.31 -43.30
CA LYS A 83 67.13 26.42 -42.21
C LYS A 83 67.62 27.19 -40.98
N ALA A 84 66.89 27.08 -39.87
CA ALA A 84 67.32 27.50 -38.54
C ALA A 84 68.04 26.35 -37.80
N GLY A 85 69.01 26.70 -36.96
CA GLY A 85 69.88 25.76 -36.23
C GLY A 85 69.17 24.87 -35.20
N PRO A 86 69.84 23.81 -34.69
CA PRO A 86 69.22 22.80 -33.86
C PRO A 86 68.70 23.38 -32.54
N ALA A 87 67.47 23.01 -32.17
CA ALA A 87 66.85 23.36 -30.90
C ALA A 87 67.48 22.58 -29.73
N GLY A 88 67.69 23.25 -28.60
CA GLY A 88 68.20 22.63 -27.37
C GLY A 88 67.26 21.56 -26.79
N PRO A 89 67.78 20.62 -25.98
CA PRO A 89 67.00 19.48 -25.51
C PRO A 89 65.83 19.92 -24.62
N LYS A 90 64.65 19.37 -24.93
CA LYS A 90 63.40 19.60 -24.18
C LYS A 90 63.46 18.84 -22.84
N GLY A 91 63.19 19.53 -21.73
CA GLY A 91 63.13 18.93 -20.40
C GLY A 91 62.06 17.83 -20.29
N SER A 92 62.36 16.78 -19.53
CA SER A 92 61.47 15.63 -19.33
C SER A 92 60.17 16.04 -18.62
N THR A 93 59.05 15.53 -19.12
CA THR A 93 57.72 15.72 -18.50
C THR A 93 57.64 14.84 -17.25
N GLY A 94 57.17 15.40 -16.13
CA GLY A 94 57.05 14.70 -14.85
C GLY A 94 56.10 13.49 -14.93
N ALA A 95 56.38 12.46 -14.13
CA ALA A 95 55.59 11.24 -14.09
C ALA A 95 54.12 11.51 -13.70
N GLN A 96 53.19 10.93 -14.45
CA GLN A 96 51.76 11.03 -14.18
C GLN A 96 51.42 10.31 -12.86
N GLY A 97 50.73 11.00 -11.95
CA GLY A 97 50.34 10.45 -10.66
C GLY A 97 49.44 9.21 -10.80
N GLU A 98 49.65 8.23 -9.91
CA GLU A 98 48.90 6.97 -9.92
C GLU A 98 47.40 7.21 -9.73
N LYS A 99 46.59 6.48 -10.52
CA LYS A 99 45.13 6.53 -10.44
C LYS A 99 44.70 5.95 -9.10
N GLY A 100 43.93 6.72 -8.32
CA GLY A 100 43.39 6.29 -7.02
C GLY A 100 42.62 4.96 -7.12
N ALA A 101 42.73 4.14 -6.09
CA ALA A 101 42.08 2.84 -6.01
C ALA A 101 40.56 2.94 -6.17
N ARG A 102 39.98 1.99 -6.91
CA ARG A 102 38.53 1.87 -7.10
C ARG A 102 37.88 1.58 -5.74
N GLY A 103 36.90 2.38 -5.35
CA GLY A 103 36.13 2.16 -4.12
C GLY A 103 35.49 0.77 -4.08
N GLU A 104 35.41 0.20 -2.87
CA GLU A 104 34.84 -1.12 -2.65
C GLU A 104 33.36 -1.16 -3.07
N LYS A 105 32.96 -2.27 -3.70
CA LYS A 105 31.58 -2.51 -4.12
C LYS A 105 30.74 -2.72 -2.86
N GLY A 106 29.73 -1.88 -2.64
CA GLY A 106 28.81 -2.02 -1.51
C GLY A 106 28.17 -3.42 -1.46
N GLU A 107 27.97 -3.93 -0.24
CA GLU A 107 27.38 -5.24 -0.01
C GLU A 107 25.94 -5.35 -0.56
N PRO A 108 25.46 -6.55 -0.93
CA PRO A 108 24.11 -6.73 -1.45
C PRO A 108 23.05 -6.40 -0.39
N GLY A 109 22.34 -5.28 -0.52
CA GLY A 109 21.35 -4.78 0.45
C GLY A 109 20.10 -5.66 0.69
N GLN A 110 20.00 -6.83 0.06
CA GLN A 110 18.82 -7.68 0.13
C GLN A 110 18.81 -8.61 1.36
N LEU A 111 19.98 -9.04 1.86
CA LEU A 111 20.06 -9.96 3.00
C LEU A 111 19.83 -9.25 4.34
N HIS A 112 20.37 -8.05 4.50
CA HIS A 112 20.21 -7.23 5.71
C HIS A 112 18.75 -6.84 5.97
N SER A 113 18.00 -6.60 4.89
CA SER A 113 16.60 -6.21 4.94
C SER A 113 15.67 -7.32 5.46
N CYS A 114 15.95 -8.60 5.17
CA CYS A 114 15.18 -9.72 5.72
C CYS A 114 15.50 -9.96 7.21
N ALA A 115 16.77 -9.84 7.59
CA ALA A 115 17.22 -10.11 8.95
C ALA A 115 16.58 -9.15 9.98
N THR A 116 16.37 -7.90 9.58
CA THR A 116 15.82 -6.83 10.42
C THR A 116 14.37 -6.47 10.09
N GLY A 117 13.85 -6.95 8.97
CA GLY A 117 12.52 -6.62 8.48
C GLY A 117 11.38 -7.25 9.30
N PRO A 118 10.18 -6.65 9.30
CA PRO A 118 9.05 -7.18 10.03
C PRO A 118 8.53 -8.46 9.39
N ARG A 119 8.12 -9.42 10.21
CA ARG A 119 7.52 -10.69 9.79
C ARG A 119 6.00 -10.60 9.69
N THR A 120 5.39 -9.67 10.43
CA THR A 120 3.94 -9.59 10.61
C THR A 120 3.45 -8.15 10.72
N CYS A 121 2.16 -7.92 10.44
CA CYS A 121 1.51 -6.63 10.72
C CYS A 121 1.50 -6.28 12.22
N LYS A 122 1.47 -7.29 13.10
CA LYS A 122 1.56 -7.07 14.54
C LYS A 122 2.94 -6.51 14.93
N GLU A 123 3.99 -6.99 14.31
CA GLU A 123 5.35 -6.48 14.52
C GLU A 123 5.51 -5.05 14.00
N LEU A 124 4.95 -4.74 12.83
CA LEU A 124 4.85 -3.37 12.32
C LEU A 124 4.16 -2.44 13.32
N LEU A 125 3.03 -2.87 13.89
CA LEU A 125 2.33 -2.11 14.93
C LEU A 125 3.22 -1.85 16.15
N THR A 126 3.95 -2.87 16.63
CA THR A 126 4.88 -2.69 17.77
C THR A 126 6.07 -1.78 17.45
N ARG A 127 6.44 -1.67 16.17
CA ARG A 127 7.49 -0.76 15.68
C ARG A 127 6.98 0.67 15.45
N GLY A 128 5.71 0.97 15.78
CA GLY A 128 5.14 2.32 15.69
C GLY A 128 4.38 2.62 14.39
N HIS A 129 4.06 1.61 13.58
CA HIS A 129 3.19 1.80 12.42
C HIS A 129 1.71 1.70 12.84
N PHE A 130 1.10 2.85 13.14
CA PHE A 130 -0.29 2.92 13.63
C PHE A 130 -1.34 3.12 12.53
N LEU A 131 -0.93 3.45 11.31
CA LEU A 131 -1.84 3.68 10.19
C LEU A 131 -2.04 2.38 9.40
N SER A 132 -3.30 2.03 9.15
CA SER A 132 -3.64 0.93 8.25
C SER A 132 -3.17 1.23 6.82
N GLY A 133 -2.63 0.24 6.13
CA GLY A 133 -2.08 0.43 4.79
C GLY A 133 -1.23 -0.73 4.31
N TRP A 134 -0.76 -0.62 3.07
CA TRP A 134 0.13 -1.60 2.45
C TRP A 134 1.53 -1.49 3.02
N HIS A 135 2.04 -2.60 3.54
CA HIS A 135 3.37 -2.70 4.12
C HIS A 135 4.08 -3.95 3.61
N THR A 136 5.40 -3.90 3.56
CA THR A 136 6.21 -5.07 3.19
C THR A 136 6.58 -5.86 4.45
N ILE A 137 6.29 -7.15 4.44
CA ILE A 137 6.74 -8.13 5.43
C ILE A 137 7.68 -9.14 4.78
N TYR A 138 8.50 -9.81 5.58
CA TYR A 138 9.45 -10.83 5.11
C TYR A 138 9.03 -12.22 5.55
N LEU A 139 8.76 -13.08 4.57
CA LEU A 139 8.40 -14.48 4.79
C LEU A 139 9.59 -15.29 5.34
N PRO A 140 9.37 -16.51 5.88
CA PRO A 140 10.44 -17.34 6.43
C PRO A 140 11.57 -17.64 5.42
N ASP A 141 11.23 -17.74 4.13
CA ASP A 141 12.16 -17.88 3.00
C ASP A 141 12.86 -16.55 2.60
N CYS A 142 12.74 -15.51 3.44
CA CYS A 142 13.21 -14.15 3.22
C CYS A 142 12.62 -13.43 2.00
N ARG A 143 11.57 -13.98 1.41
CA ARG A 143 10.91 -13.36 0.28
C ARG A 143 10.05 -12.19 0.77
N PRO A 144 10.21 -10.98 0.20
CA PRO A 144 9.38 -9.85 0.56
C PRO A 144 7.96 -10.07 0.03
N LEU A 145 6.97 -9.76 0.86
CA LEU A 145 5.56 -9.79 0.51
C LEU A 145 4.89 -8.50 0.97
N THR A 146 4.22 -7.81 0.04
CA THR A 146 3.41 -6.63 0.38
C THR A 146 2.02 -7.08 0.82
N VAL A 147 1.66 -6.76 2.05
CA VAL A 147 0.37 -7.09 2.68
C VAL A 147 -0.35 -5.85 3.14
N LEU A 148 -1.67 -5.91 3.21
CA LEU A 148 -2.47 -4.85 3.82
C LEU A 148 -2.60 -5.11 5.32
N CYS A 149 -2.10 -4.19 6.13
CA CYS A 149 -2.20 -4.25 7.57
C CYS A 149 -3.37 -3.41 8.08
N ASP A 150 -4.24 -4.04 8.89
CA ASP A 150 -5.23 -3.35 9.69
C ASP A 150 -4.65 -3.07 11.08
N MET A 151 -4.37 -1.80 11.33
CA MET A 151 -3.76 -1.32 12.58
C MET A 151 -4.78 -0.77 13.58
N VAL A 152 -6.06 -0.74 13.22
CA VAL A 152 -7.12 -0.06 14.00
C VAL A 152 -8.10 -1.05 14.61
N THR A 153 -8.55 -2.05 13.85
CA THR A 153 -9.61 -2.97 14.32
C THR A 153 -9.11 -3.93 15.40
N ASP A 154 -9.89 -4.09 16.48
CA ASP A 154 -9.64 -5.07 17.57
C ASP A 154 -8.22 -5.02 18.18
N GLY A 155 -7.70 -3.81 18.38
CA GLY A 155 -6.35 -3.58 18.93
C GLY A 155 -5.22 -3.70 17.90
N GLY A 156 -5.56 -3.82 16.61
CA GLY A 156 -4.64 -3.70 15.49
C GLY A 156 -3.63 -4.84 15.31
N GLY A 157 -2.91 -4.77 14.20
CA GLY A 157 -1.88 -5.73 13.80
C GLY A 157 -2.42 -6.94 13.06
N GLY A 158 -3.64 -6.84 12.52
CA GLY A 158 -4.21 -7.86 11.65
C GLY A 158 -3.64 -7.78 10.25
N THR A 159 -3.20 -8.91 9.70
CA THR A 159 -2.88 -9.05 8.28
C THR A 159 -4.15 -9.34 7.52
N VAL A 160 -4.56 -8.47 6.60
CA VAL A 160 -5.74 -8.73 5.76
C VAL A 160 -5.34 -9.65 4.62
N SER A 161 -5.82 -10.88 4.65
CA SER A 161 -5.37 -11.92 3.73
C SER A 161 -6.39 -12.27 2.66
N SER A 162 -7.65 -11.92 2.83
CA SER A 162 -8.73 -12.38 1.96
C SER A 162 -9.93 -11.46 2.08
N PRO A 163 -10.75 -11.33 1.01
CA PRO A 163 -10.81 -10.08 0.27
C PRO A 163 -10.98 -8.86 1.18
N LEU A 164 -10.18 -7.82 0.99
CA LEU A 164 -10.55 -6.49 1.44
C LEU A 164 -11.29 -5.83 0.27
N ARG A 165 -12.57 -5.47 0.44
CA ARG A 165 -13.19 -4.42 -0.39
C ARG A 165 -13.05 -3.13 0.40
N ALA A 166 -11.93 -2.43 0.21
CA ALA A 166 -11.63 -1.18 0.91
C ALA A 166 -12.81 -0.23 0.77
N GLN A 167 -13.20 0.40 1.88
CA GLN A 167 -14.05 1.60 1.85
C GLN A 167 -13.46 2.59 0.84
N GLY A 168 -14.20 2.85 -0.22
CA GLY A 168 -13.79 3.77 -1.29
C GLY A 168 -14.39 3.38 -2.64
N PHE A 169 -14.36 2.10 -3.01
CA PHE A 169 -14.91 1.61 -4.30
C PHE A 169 -15.44 0.15 -4.24
N PRO A 170 -16.48 -0.15 -3.46
CA PRO A 170 -17.17 -1.44 -3.56
C PRO A 170 -18.15 -1.40 -4.73
N ASP A 171 -17.63 -1.36 -5.96
CA ASP A 171 -18.44 -1.27 -7.19
C ASP A 171 -18.72 -2.64 -7.83
N GLY A 172 -17.97 -3.67 -7.46
CA GLY A 172 -18.01 -4.98 -8.13
C GLY A 172 -17.04 -5.09 -9.32
N SER A 173 -16.03 -4.21 -9.41
CA SER A 173 -15.08 -4.15 -10.52
C SER A 173 -14.25 -5.41 -10.71
N VAL A 174 -13.96 -6.15 -9.66
CA VAL A 174 -13.17 -7.39 -9.76
C VAL A 174 -14.09 -8.60 -9.80
N ASP A 175 -13.97 -9.38 -10.88
CA ASP A 175 -14.59 -10.70 -10.95
C ASP A 175 -13.85 -11.68 -10.02
N PHE A 176 -14.57 -12.28 -9.07
CA PHE A 176 -14.07 -13.32 -8.16
C PHE A 176 -14.37 -14.75 -8.67
N PHE A 177 -15.13 -14.91 -9.75
CA PHE A 177 -15.40 -16.21 -10.36
C PHE A 177 -14.22 -16.68 -11.27
N ARG A 178 -13.07 -16.91 -10.63
CA ARG A 178 -11.79 -17.19 -11.30
C ARG A 178 -11.38 -18.66 -11.21
N THR A 179 -10.31 -19.01 -11.94
CA THR A 179 -9.70 -20.35 -11.95
C THR A 179 -8.76 -20.55 -10.76
N TRP A 180 -8.31 -21.80 -10.56
CA TRP A 180 -7.32 -22.13 -9.53
C TRP A 180 -6.06 -21.27 -9.60
N ILE A 181 -5.50 -21.14 -10.81
CA ILE A 181 -4.24 -20.44 -11.03
C ILE A 181 -4.33 -19.00 -10.54
N ALA A 182 -5.47 -18.33 -10.78
CA ALA A 182 -5.71 -16.98 -10.29
C ALA A 182 -5.79 -16.94 -8.74
N TYR A 183 -6.53 -17.85 -8.12
CA TYR A 183 -6.61 -17.93 -6.66
C TYR A 183 -5.26 -18.25 -5.99
N LYS A 184 -4.43 -19.04 -6.67
CA LYS A 184 -3.07 -19.38 -6.25
C LYS A 184 -2.12 -18.19 -6.33
N GLN A 185 -2.18 -17.43 -7.42
CA GLN A 185 -1.28 -16.28 -7.64
C GLN A 185 -1.74 -15.03 -6.89
N GLY A 186 -3.02 -14.93 -6.56
CA GLY A 186 -3.64 -13.69 -6.13
C GLY A 186 -4.06 -12.83 -7.32
N PHE A 187 -5.06 -11.98 -7.12
CA PHE A 187 -5.60 -11.09 -8.15
C PHE A 187 -6.25 -9.85 -7.54
N GLY A 188 -6.52 -8.84 -8.37
CA GLY A 188 -7.18 -7.60 -7.97
C GLY A 188 -6.21 -6.42 -7.88
N SER A 189 -6.57 -5.42 -7.08
CA SER A 189 -5.84 -4.15 -6.98
C SER A 189 -5.59 -3.75 -5.53
N GLN A 190 -4.41 -3.17 -5.26
CA GLN A 190 -4.09 -2.60 -3.96
C GLN A 190 -4.97 -1.39 -3.59
N LEU A 191 -5.57 -0.75 -4.59
CA LEU A 191 -6.47 0.40 -4.41
C LEU A 191 -7.93 0.00 -4.20
N GLY A 192 -8.26 -1.30 -4.25
CA GLY A 192 -9.63 -1.77 -4.23
C GLY A 192 -9.75 -3.22 -3.81
N GLU A 193 -10.44 -4.01 -4.62
CA GLU A 193 -10.75 -5.42 -4.32
C GLU A 193 -9.59 -6.32 -4.70
N PHE A 194 -9.17 -7.21 -3.81
CA PHE A 194 -8.12 -8.18 -4.10
C PHE A 194 -8.33 -9.51 -3.37
N TRP A 195 -7.66 -10.54 -3.85
CA TRP A 195 -7.47 -11.82 -3.18
C TRP A 195 -5.97 -12.11 -3.12
N HIS A 196 -5.50 -12.57 -1.96
CA HIS A 196 -4.15 -13.07 -1.79
C HIS A 196 -4.19 -14.37 -0.98
N ILE A 197 -3.20 -15.25 -1.12
CA ILE A 197 -3.10 -16.39 -0.20
C ILE A 197 -2.48 -15.90 1.09
N PRO A 198 -3.14 -16.06 2.25
CA PRO A 198 -2.57 -15.63 3.51
C PRO A 198 -1.16 -16.20 3.70
N ALA A 199 -0.18 -15.33 3.91
CA ALA A 199 1.14 -15.71 4.36
C ALA A 199 1.06 -16.17 5.82
N LEU A 200 0.71 -17.43 6.01
CA LEU A 200 0.70 -18.08 7.31
C LEU A 200 2.10 -18.62 7.62
N PRO A 201 2.56 -18.50 8.87
CA PRO A 201 3.78 -19.17 9.26
C PRO A 201 3.58 -20.69 9.14
N PRO A 202 4.65 -21.44 8.82
CA PRO A 202 4.60 -22.90 8.73
C PRO A 202 4.25 -23.56 10.07
N THR A 203 4.48 -22.85 11.17
CA THR A 203 4.15 -23.26 12.54
C THR A 203 3.33 -22.17 13.24
N GLY A 204 2.33 -22.58 14.00
CA GLY A 204 1.40 -21.67 14.70
C GLY A 204 0.01 -21.63 14.08
N THR A 205 -0.91 -20.99 14.79
CA THR A 205 -2.28 -20.72 14.33
C THR A 205 -2.51 -19.24 14.25
N SER A 206 -3.36 -18.80 13.32
CA SER A 206 -3.81 -17.42 13.27
C SER A 206 -5.27 -17.35 13.68
N GLU A 207 -5.63 -16.39 14.51
CA GLU A 207 -7.01 -16.02 14.73
C GLU A 207 -7.60 -15.47 13.42
N LEU A 208 -8.82 -15.89 13.07
CA LEU A 208 -9.55 -15.35 11.93
C LEU A 208 -10.64 -14.41 12.42
N ARG A 209 -10.68 -13.22 11.83
CA ARG A 209 -11.77 -12.26 11.95
C ARG A 209 -12.37 -11.97 10.58
N VAL A 210 -13.70 -12.03 10.50
CA VAL A 210 -14.47 -11.65 9.32
C VAL A 210 -15.27 -10.40 9.68
N ASP A 211 -15.04 -9.28 9.00
CA ASP A 211 -15.83 -8.06 9.13
C ASP A 211 -16.74 -7.90 7.90
N LEU A 212 -18.01 -7.55 8.13
CA LEU A 212 -19.06 -7.40 7.11
C LEU A 212 -19.77 -6.05 7.27
N MET A 213 -20.15 -5.43 6.15
CA MET A 213 -21.00 -4.24 6.12
C MET A 213 -22.10 -4.40 5.08
N ASP A 214 -23.33 -4.06 5.46
CA ASP A 214 -24.48 -4.00 4.53
C ASP A 214 -24.54 -2.65 3.78
N PHE A 215 -25.56 -2.45 2.95
CA PHE A 215 -25.72 -1.21 2.17
C PHE A 215 -26.25 -0.04 3.01
N GLU A 216 -26.84 -0.35 4.15
CA GLU A 216 -27.36 0.57 5.15
C GLU A 216 -26.25 1.08 6.09
N GLY A 217 -25.04 0.50 6.02
CA GLY A 217 -23.89 0.90 6.83
C GLY A 217 -23.78 0.17 8.17
N ASN A 218 -24.59 -0.86 8.40
CA ASN A 218 -24.49 -1.67 9.61
C ASN A 218 -23.25 -2.58 9.53
N HIS A 219 -22.44 -2.55 10.58
CA HIS A 219 -21.25 -3.37 10.71
C HIS A 219 -21.49 -4.59 11.58
N ARG A 220 -21.03 -5.75 11.12
CA ARG A 220 -21.02 -6.98 11.92
C ARG A 220 -19.73 -7.74 11.72
N PHE A 221 -19.38 -8.60 12.68
CA PHE A 221 -18.18 -9.41 12.58
C PHE A 221 -18.38 -10.83 13.10
N ALA A 222 -17.47 -11.74 12.74
CA ALA A 222 -17.36 -13.10 13.27
C ALA A 222 -15.89 -13.45 13.53
N LYS A 223 -15.60 -14.06 14.67
CA LYS A 223 -14.25 -14.34 15.15
C LYS A 223 -14.07 -15.83 15.45
N TYR A 224 -12.94 -16.39 15.04
CA TYR A 224 -12.60 -17.81 15.20
C TYR A 224 -11.22 -17.94 15.83
N GLN A 225 -11.10 -18.87 16.77
CA GLN A 225 -9.92 -19.04 17.62
C GLN A 225 -8.66 -19.36 16.81
N SER A 226 -8.81 -20.17 15.76
CA SER A 226 -7.69 -20.54 14.89
C SER A 226 -8.14 -20.75 13.46
N PHE A 227 -7.23 -20.49 12.54
CA PHE A 227 -7.38 -20.66 11.11
C PHE A 227 -6.03 -21.10 10.55
N ARG A 228 -6.07 -22.20 9.80
CA ARG A 228 -4.96 -22.69 8.99
C ARG A 228 -5.49 -23.11 7.63
N MET A 229 -4.73 -22.78 6.60
CA MET A 229 -4.92 -23.30 5.25
C MET A 229 -3.86 -24.37 4.99
N GLY A 230 -4.28 -25.52 4.48
CA GLY A 230 -3.35 -26.53 3.97
C GLY A 230 -2.55 -26.02 2.76
N ASP A 231 -1.56 -26.79 2.34
CA ASP A 231 -0.79 -26.50 1.14
C ASP A 231 -1.50 -27.01 -0.13
N GLU A 232 -0.84 -26.90 -1.28
CA GLU A 232 -1.38 -27.38 -2.56
C GLU A 232 -1.60 -28.90 -2.59
N ALA A 233 -0.76 -29.68 -1.88
CA ALA A 233 -0.94 -31.13 -1.78
C ALA A 233 -2.19 -31.49 -0.97
N GLU A 234 -2.49 -30.70 0.08
CA GLU A 234 -3.74 -30.76 0.84
C GLU A 234 -4.92 -30.04 0.14
N LYS A 235 -4.73 -29.52 -1.08
CA LYS A 235 -5.72 -28.72 -1.83
C LYS A 235 -6.25 -27.53 -1.02
N TYR A 236 -5.37 -26.88 -0.27
CA TYR A 236 -5.67 -25.71 0.56
C TYR A 236 -6.83 -25.94 1.52
N LYS A 237 -6.88 -27.15 2.10
CA LYS A 237 -7.91 -27.56 3.06
C LYS A 237 -8.00 -26.55 4.22
N LEU A 238 -9.23 -26.13 4.53
CA LEU A 238 -9.51 -25.29 5.69
C LEU A 238 -9.45 -26.10 6.98
N VAL A 239 -8.65 -25.64 7.92
CA VAL A 239 -8.67 -26.07 9.32
C VAL A 239 -9.05 -24.87 10.15
N LEU A 240 -10.23 -24.92 10.78
CA LEU A 240 -10.81 -23.82 11.54
C LEU A 240 -11.07 -24.28 12.97
N GLY A 241 -10.66 -23.46 13.93
CA GLY A 241 -10.94 -23.63 15.35
C GLY A 241 -12.36 -23.23 15.73
N ALA A 242 -12.60 -23.19 17.04
CA ALA A 242 -13.90 -22.82 17.59
C ALA A 242 -14.29 -21.39 17.20
N PHE A 243 -15.60 -21.18 16.98
CA PHE A 243 -16.17 -19.83 16.93
C PHE A 243 -16.05 -19.21 18.33
N VAL A 244 -15.53 -17.98 18.39
CA VAL A 244 -15.30 -17.26 19.63
C VAL A 244 -16.51 -16.37 19.91
N GLU A 245 -16.78 -15.43 19.02
CA GLU A 245 -17.84 -14.44 19.16
C GLU A 245 -18.08 -13.71 17.83
N GLY A 246 -19.13 -12.88 17.82
CA GLY A 246 -19.35 -11.92 16.73
C GLY A 246 -20.82 -11.70 16.41
N SER A 247 -21.18 -10.44 16.20
CA SER A 247 -22.56 -10.01 15.90
C SER A 247 -23.09 -10.54 14.57
N ALA A 248 -22.22 -10.95 13.64
CA ALA A 248 -22.62 -11.56 12.39
C ALA A 248 -23.12 -13.00 12.57
N GLY A 249 -22.81 -13.63 13.71
CA GLY A 249 -23.07 -15.05 13.97
C GLY A 249 -22.12 -15.99 13.23
N GLN A 250 -22.20 -17.28 13.55
CA GLN A 250 -21.38 -18.31 12.93
C GLN A 250 -21.96 -18.74 11.57
N SER A 251 -21.17 -18.62 10.51
CA SER A 251 -21.50 -19.19 9.19
C SER A 251 -20.31 -19.80 8.47
N LEU A 252 -19.15 -19.85 9.12
CA LEU A 252 -18.02 -20.67 8.74
C LEU A 252 -17.89 -21.81 9.75
N HIS A 253 -17.73 -23.04 9.26
CA HIS A 253 -17.66 -24.23 10.09
C HIS A 253 -16.40 -25.01 9.71
N GLY A 254 -15.69 -25.52 10.72
CA GLY A 254 -14.57 -26.47 10.55
C GLY A 254 -14.91 -27.84 11.13
N PRO A 255 -14.07 -28.87 10.88
CA PRO A 255 -13.63 -29.30 9.55
C PRO A 255 -14.79 -30.03 8.85
N LEU A 256 -15.18 -29.50 7.69
CA LEU A 256 -16.07 -30.21 6.78
C LEU A 256 -15.35 -31.49 6.34
N ARG A 257 -15.97 -32.67 6.51
CA ARG A 257 -15.52 -33.93 5.88
C ARG A 257 -15.77 -33.87 4.36
N GLY A 258 -15.27 -32.82 3.72
CA GLY A 258 -15.49 -32.49 2.32
C GLY A 258 -14.20 -32.20 1.57
N PRO A 259 -14.29 -32.00 0.24
CA PRO A 259 -13.15 -31.61 -0.59
C PRO A 259 -12.55 -30.28 -0.10
N GLY A 260 -11.27 -30.02 -0.41
CA GLY A 260 -10.57 -28.77 -0.09
C GLY A 260 -11.19 -27.51 -0.73
N LEU A 261 -10.38 -26.47 -0.99
CA LEU A 261 -10.90 -25.26 -1.66
C LEU A 261 -11.48 -25.65 -3.02
N GLN A 262 -12.78 -25.41 -3.21
CA GLN A 262 -13.52 -25.77 -4.41
C GLN A 262 -13.81 -24.51 -5.23
N LEU A 263 -13.49 -24.60 -6.51
CA LEU A 263 -13.51 -23.45 -7.42
C LEU A 263 -14.66 -23.54 -8.39
N GLY A 264 -15.17 -22.36 -8.70
CA GLY A 264 -16.24 -22.13 -9.66
C GLY A 264 -16.13 -22.84 -11.00
N LYS A 265 -14.92 -23.11 -11.49
CA LYS A 265 -14.66 -23.65 -12.83
C LYS A 265 -14.13 -25.08 -12.84
N ASP A 266 -13.92 -25.71 -11.69
CA ASP A 266 -13.35 -27.06 -11.62
C ASP A 266 -14.45 -28.13 -11.59
N PRO A 267 -14.39 -29.15 -12.46
CA PRO A 267 -15.43 -30.17 -12.60
C PRO A 267 -15.43 -31.25 -11.50
N LEU A 268 -14.70 -31.07 -10.38
CA LEU A 268 -14.59 -32.11 -9.36
C LEU A 268 -15.86 -32.21 -8.50
N VAL A 269 -16.60 -33.29 -8.77
CA VAL A 269 -17.95 -33.64 -8.29
C VAL A 269 -17.99 -33.93 -6.79
N THR A 270 -18.93 -33.28 -6.09
CA THR A 270 -19.66 -33.84 -4.92
C THR A 270 -21.13 -33.41 -5.01
N HIS A 271 -22.02 -33.85 -4.11
CA HIS A 271 -23.48 -33.62 -4.15
C HIS A 271 -23.92 -32.13 -4.34
N CYS A 272 -23.06 -31.17 -4.05
CA CYS A 272 -23.21 -29.74 -4.32
C CYS A 272 -22.38 -29.23 -5.50
N GLY A 273 -22.07 -30.12 -6.45
CA GLY A 273 -21.01 -30.10 -7.45
C GLY A 273 -21.12 -29.06 -8.55
N LYS A 274 -21.59 -27.86 -8.22
CA LYS A 274 -21.45 -26.70 -9.09
C LYS A 274 -21.12 -25.51 -8.20
N ALA A 275 -19.84 -25.33 -7.90
CA ALA A 275 -19.32 -24.00 -7.60
C ALA A 275 -19.72 -22.99 -8.71
N ILE A 276 -19.99 -23.50 -9.94
CA ILE A 276 -20.69 -22.79 -11.03
C ILE A 276 -22.03 -22.20 -10.58
N LEU A 277 -22.85 -22.90 -9.77
CA LEU A 277 -24.17 -22.41 -9.32
C LEU A 277 -24.03 -21.21 -8.38
N PHE A 278 -23.06 -21.25 -7.48
CA PHE A 278 -22.83 -20.19 -6.49
C PHE A 278 -21.88 -19.11 -6.98
N GLN A 279 -21.35 -19.26 -8.21
CA GLN A 279 -20.55 -18.27 -8.94
C GLN A 279 -19.43 -17.63 -8.09
N GLY A 280 -18.74 -18.47 -7.32
CA GLY A 280 -17.63 -18.07 -6.44
C GLY A 280 -16.64 -19.21 -6.21
N ALA A 281 -15.71 -19.00 -5.29
CA ALA A 281 -14.71 -20.00 -4.89
C ALA A 281 -14.58 -20.06 -3.37
N TRP A 282 -14.81 -21.23 -2.80
CA TRP A 282 -14.93 -21.39 -1.35
C TRP A 282 -14.68 -22.84 -0.91
N TRP A 283 -14.52 -23.04 0.40
CA TRP A 283 -14.51 -24.37 1.00
C TRP A 283 -15.94 -24.93 1.07
N TYR A 284 -16.47 -25.33 -0.10
CA TYR A 284 -17.83 -25.82 -0.25
C TYR A 284 -18.03 -27.22 0.38
N HIS A 285 -19.24 -27.52 0.84
CA HIS A 285 -19.64 -28.85 1.30
C HIS A 285 -21.10 -29.14 0.93
N SER A 286 -22.08 -28.76 1.77
CA SER A 286 -23.51 -29.03 1.50
C SER A 286 -24.42 -27.81 1.63
N CYS A 287 -24.37 -26.78 0.78
CA CYS A 287 -23.31 -26.43 -0.17
C CYS A 287 -22.39 -25.36 0.42
N HIS A 288 -22.95 -24.34 1.08
CA HIS A 288 -22.22 -23.42 1.94
C HIS A 288 -23.15 -22.76 2.97
N SER A 289 -22.57 -22.23 4.04
CA SER A 289 -23.24 -21.27 4.93
C SER A 289 -22.70 -19.84 4.74
N SER A 290 -21.60 -19.69 4.01
CA SER A 290 -20.96 -18.42 3.67
C SER A 290 -20.39 -18.51 2.25
N ASN A 291 -20.48 -17.43 1.49
CA ASN A 291 -19.91 -17.34 0.15
C ASN A 291 -19.30 -15.95 -0.08
N LEU A 292 -18.25 -15.61 0.67
CA LEU A 292 -17.69 -14.26 0.66
C LEU A 292 -17.00 -13.90 -0.67
N ASN A 293 -16.62 -14.91 -1.45
CA ASN A 293 -16.07 -14.77 -2.80
C ASN A 293 -17.13 -14.93 -3.91
N GLY A 294 -18.42 -14.83 -3.57
CA GLY A 294 -19.51 -14.86 -4.52
C GLY A 294 -19.62 -13.57 -5.35
N ARG A 295 -20.66 -13.49 -6.16
CA ARG A 295 -20.92 -12.30 -6.99
C ARG A 295 -21.32 -11.11 -6.15
N TYR A 296 -20.93 -9.93 -6.61
CA TYR A 296 -21.37 -8.70 -6.00
C TYR A 296 -22.75 -8.30 -6.51
N LEU A 297 -23.80 -8.63 -5.76
CA LEU A 297 -25.20 -8.44 -6.19
C LEU A 297 -25.88 -7.21 -5.57
N LYS A 298 -25.11 -6.37 -4.87
CA LYS A 298 -25.55 -5.09 -4.30
C LYS A 298 -26.84 -5.17 -3.47
N GLY A 299 -26.80 -5.89 -2.34
CA GLY A 299 -27.91 -5.98 -1.40
C GLY A 299 -28.85 -7.14 -1.71
N GLN A 300 -30.15 -6.91 -1.62
CA GLN A 300 -31.16 -7.95 -1.71
C GLN A 300 -31.37 -8.39 -3.18
N GLY A 301 -31.09 -9.67 -3.45
CA GLY A 301 -31.28 -10.26 -4.77
C GLY A 301 -32.68 -10.86 -4.98
N PRO A 302 -33.10 -11.13 -6.22
CA PRO A 302 -34.32 -11.89 -6.51
C PRO A 302 -34.25 -13.28 -5.86
N LEU A 303 -35.38 -13.76 -5.32
CA LEU A 303 -35.50 -15.12 -4.73
C LEU A 303 -35.08 -16.25 -5.69
N ALA A 304 -35.12 -15.99 -7.01
CA ALA A 304 -34.71 -16.91 -8.06
C ALA A 304 -33.18 -17.14 -8.14
N ILE A 305 -32.36 -16.35 -7.44
CA ILE A 305 -30.90 -16.40 -7.48
C ILE A 305 -30.35 -16.62 -6.06
N LEU A 306 -30.73 -17.74 -5.45
CA LEU A 306 -30.36 -18.03 -4.06
C LEU A 306 -28.86 -18.34 -3.95
N ALA A 307 -28.19 -17.71 -2.97
CA ALA A 307 -26.88 -18.12 -2.44
C ALA A 307 -25.63 -17.96 -3.36
N ASN A 308 -25.68 -17.20 -4.45
CA ASN A 308 -24.52 -16.94 -5.32
C ASN A 308 -23.87 -15.56 -5.11
N GLY A 309 -24.34 -14.79 -4.12
CA GLY A 309 -23.82 -13.47 -3.78
C GLY A 309 -22.73 -13.53 -2.70
N ILE A 310 -22.33 -12.36 -2.19
CA ILE A 310 -21.50 -12.26 -0.97
C ILE A 310 -22.39 -12.56 0.24
N ASN A 311 -22.52 -13.83 0.59
CA ASN A 311 -23.52 -14.29 1.57
C ASN A 311 -22.90 -14.72 2.91
N TRP A 312 -23.67 -14.51 3.98
CA TRP A 312 -23.39 -14.94 5.36
C TRP A 312 -24.72 -15.31 6.03
N LYS A 313 -24.97 -16.62 6.15
CA LYS A 313 -26.30 -17.18 6.46
C LYS A 313 -26.90 -16.65 7.76
N SER A 314 -26.09 -16.53 8.81
CA SER A 314 -26.55 -16.19 10.16
C SER A 314 -27.03 -14.74 10.32
N TRP A 315 -26.76 -13.86 9.37
CA TRP A 315 -27.26 -12.48 9.37
C TRP A 315 -28.29 -12.24 8.25
N GLY A 316 -27.85 -12.18 7.00
CA GLY A 316 -28.68 -11.88 5.81
C GLY A 316 -29.17 -13.11 5.04
N ARG A 317 -29.11 -14.32 5.64
CA ARG A 317 -29.46 -15.60 4.99
C ARG A 317 -28.73 -15.77 3.64
N TYR A 318 -29.43 -16.21 2.60
CA TYR A 318 -28.89 -16.50 1.27
C TYR A 318 -29.37 -15.54 0.19
N ASN A 319 -30.17 -14.54 0.55
CA ASN A 319 -30.79 -13.59 -0.38
C ASN A 319 -30.21 -12.17 -0.29
N TYR A 320 -29.23 -11.95 0.58
CA TYR A 320 -28.55 -10.66 0.74
C TYR A 320 -27.06 -10.77 0.40
N SER A 321 -26.58 -9.87 -0.46
CA SER A 321 -25.16 -9.71 -0.80
C SER A 321 -24.59 -8.47 -0.14
N TYR A 322 -23.60 -8.63 0.74
CA TYR A 322 -23.00 -7.52 1.48
C TYR A 322 -22.21 -6.55 0.61
N LYS A 323 -22.08 -5.31 1.11
CA LYS A 323 -21.31 -4.21 0.49
C LYS A 323 -19.82 -4.37 0.75
N VAL A 324 -19.46 -4.68 1.99
CA VAL A 324 -18.07 -4.92 2.40
C VAL A 324 -17.98 -6.30 3.04
N SER A 325 -16.91 -7.01 2.72
CA SER A 325 -16.48 -8.24 3.36
C SER A 325 -14.97 -8.18 3.49
N GLU A 326 -14.44 -8.44 4.68
CA GLU A 326 -13.01 -8.45 5.00
C GLU A 326 -12.66 -9.68 5.82
N MET A 327 -11.66 -10.46 5.39
CA MET A 327 -11.10 -11.57 6.17
C MET A 327 -9.67 -11.26 6.60
N LYS A 328 -9.50 -11.14 7.92
CA LYS A 328 -8.26 -10.70 8.56
C LYS A 328 -7.73 -11.83 9.42
N LEU A 329 -6.42 -12.03 9.35
CA LEU A 329 -5.70 -12.98 10.17
C LEU A 329 -4.80 -12.23 11.13
N ARG A 330 -4.88 -12.58 12.41
CA ARG A 330 -3.96 -12.11 13.43
C ARG A 330 -3.23 -13.31 14.00
N LEU A 331 -1.91 -13.25 13.99
CA LEU A 331 -1.11 -14.29 14.60
C LEU A 331 -1.32 -14.27 16.12
N THR A 332 -1.62 -15.45 16.66
CA THR A 332 -1.76 -15.71 18.10
C THR A 332 -0.46 -16.26 18.67
#